data_AF-A0A3P7FWW3-F1
#
_entry.id   AF-A0A3P7FWW3-F1
#
_cell.length_a   1.000
_cell.length_b   1.000
_cell.length_c   1.000
_cell.angle_alpha   90.00
_cell.angle_beta   90.00
_cell.angle_gamma   90.00
#
_symmetry.space_group_name_H-M   'P 1'
#
loop_
_entity.id
_entity.type
_entity.pdbx_description
1 polymer ?
#
loop_
_entity_poly.entity_id
_entity_poly.type
_entity_poly.pdbx_seq_one_letter_code
_entity_poly.pdbx_strand_id
1 'polypeptide(L)'
;MPTSLIDNEENLSAGIDRFIVFNRYTIFLCLTYELVILSQVGNVIYMIFAAASPDIIGCGTIIFNETLGQREACEHYESIIKFENHSCEPILKYQFRSVAVEVYFILVAL
;
A
#
# COMPACT_ATOMS: atom_id res chain seq x y z
N MET A 1 38.72 57.44 -9.77
CA MET A 1 39.09 56.01 -9.88
C MET A 1 37.79 55.23 -10.03
N PRO A 2 37.59 54.40 -11.05
CA PRO A 2 36.28 53.82 -11.34
C PRO A 2 36.06 52.60 -10.45
N THR A 3 35.52 52.83 -9.25
CA THR A 3 35.14 51.77 -8.28
C THR A 3 33.93 50.96 -8.75
N SER A 4 33.17 51.47 -9.73
CA SER A 4 31.88 50.89 -10.16
C SER A 4 31.98 49.55 -10.89
N LEU A 5 33.14 49.20 -11.46
CA LEU A 5 33.32 47.90 -12.14
C LEU A 5 33.62 46.76 -11.15
N ILE A 6 34.39 47.05 -10.10
CA ILE A 6 34.76 46.07 -9.06
C ILE A 6 33.54 45.76 -8.20
N ASP A 7 32.75 46.79 -7.82
CA ASP A 7 31.52 46.59 -7.04
C ASP A 7 30.51 45.69 -7.78
N ASN A 8 30.41 45.79 -9.11
CA ASN A 8 29.45 45.02 -9.89
C ASN A 8 29.87 43.55 -10.03
N GLU A 9 31.17 43.29 -10.16
CA GLU A 9 31.73 41.93 -10.24
C GLU A 9 31.66 41.21 -8.88
N GLU A 10 31.90 41.91 -7.78
CA GLU A 10 31.79 41.35 -6.43
C GLU A 10 30.32 41.05 -6.05
N ASN A 11 29.38 41.96 -6.36
CA ASN A 11 27.96 41.72 -6.17
C ASN A 11 27.42 40.58 -7.07
N LEU A 12 27.93 40.46 -8.30
CA LEU A 12 27.59 39.37 -9.20
C LEU A 12 28.07 38.03 -8.63
N SER A 13 29.33 37.96 -8.18
CA SER A 13 29.91 36.76 -7.55
C SER A 13 29.11 36.33 -6.31
N ALA A 14 28.78 37.27 -5.43
CA ALA A 14 27.94 37.02 -4.25
C ALA A 14 26.51 36.57 -4.62
N GLY A 15 25.94 37.07 -5.71
CA GLY A 15 24.64 36.66 -6.22
C GLY A 15 24.65 35.23 -6.77
N ILE A 16 25.69 34.85 -7.53
CA ILE A 16 25.84 33.51 -8.09
C ILE A 16 26.02 32.47 -6.97
N ASP A 17 26.81 32.79 -5.94
CA ASP A 17 27.06 31.88 -4.83
C ASP A 17 25.77 31.62 -4.03
N ARG A 18 24.94 32.66 -3.82
CA ARG A 18 23.59 32.50 -3.24
C ARG A 18 22.68 31.62 -4.11
N PHE A 19 22.77 31.73 -5.43
CA PHE A 19 21.97 30.91 -6.36
C PHE A 19 22.40 29.44 -6.34
N ILE A 20 23.71 29.18 -6.29
CA ILE A 20 24.29 27.84 -6.15
C ILE A 20 23.90 27.20 -4.81
N VAL A 21 23.97 27.99 -3.74
CA VAL A 21 23.54 27.56 -2.41
C VAL A 21 22.04 27.22 -2.41
N PHE A 22 21.20 28.06 -3.03
CA PHE A 22 19.76 27.80 -3.15
C PHE A 22 19.45 26.55 -3.99
N ASN A 23 20.21 26.30 -5.05
CA ASN A 23 20.09 25.10 -5.87
C ASN A 23 20.44 23.84 -5.05
N ARG A 24 21.50 23.89 -4.24
CA ARG A 24 21.91 22.75 -3.39
C ARG A 24 20.86 22.40 -2.33
N TYR A 25 20.25 23.40 -1.70
CA TYR A 25 19.13 23.16 -0.77
C TYR A 25 17.90 22.60 -1.47
N THR A 26 17.58 23.11 -2.66
CA THR A 26 16.46 22.62 -3.46
C THR A 26 16.64 21.13 -3.81
N ILE A 27 17.82 20.72 -4.28
CA ILE A 27 18.11 19.30 -4.59
C ILE A 27 17.99 18.42 -3.35
N PHE A 28 18.52 18.87 -2.21
CA PHE A 28 18.39 18.13 -0.95
C PHE A 28 16.93 17.97 -0.54
N LEU A 29 16.13 19.04 -0.63
CA LEU A 29 14.70 19.00 -0.36
C LEU A 29 13.97 18.03 -1.30
N CYS A 30 14.25 18.07 -2.61
CA CYS A 30 13.68 17.14 -3.58
C CYS A 30 13.99 15.68 -3.22
N LEU A 31 15.26 15.35 -2.94
CA LEU A 31 15.64 13.98 -2.56
C LEU A 31 14.95 13.53 -1.27
N THR A 32 14.86 14.40 -0.28
CA THR A 32 14.20 14.07 0.99
C THR A 32 12.71 13.84 0.76
N TYR A 33 12.08 14.65 -0.09
CA TYR A 33 10.66 14.53 -0.43
C TYR A 33 10.37 13.25 -1.23
N GLU A 34 11.24 12.88 -2.17
CA GLU A 34 11.13 11.60 -2.89
C GLU A 34 11.19 10.40 -1.92
N LEU A 35 12.10 10.41 -0.95
CA LEU A 35 12.17 9.35 0.08
C LEU A 35 10.90 9.28 0.93
N VAL A 36 10.33 10.43 1.31
CA VAL A 36 9.07 10.49 2.06
C VAL A 36 7.90 9.94 1.24
N ILE A 37 7.79 10.34 -0.04
CA ILE A 37 6.75 9.83 -0.94
C ILE A 37 6.90 8.32 -1.11
N LEU A 38 8.11 7.82 -1.36
CA LEU A 38 8.38 6.39 -1.50
C LEU A 38 7.93 5.60 -0.26
N SER A 39 8.22 6.10 0.93
CA SER A 39 7.77 5.48 2.18
C SER A 39 6.24 5.47 2.29
N GLN A 40 5.57 6.56 1.94
CA GLN A 40 4.10 6.62 2.01
C GLN A 40 3.45 5.69 1.00
N VAL A 41 3.92 5.67 -0.24
CA VAL A 41 3.41 4.78 -1.29
C VAL A 41 3.60 3.32 -0.89
N GLY A 42 4.75 2.96 -0.31
CA GLY A 42 5.01 1.62 0.22
C GLY A 42 3.99 1.19 1.28
N ASN A 43 3.67 2.08 2.23
CA ASN A 43 2.65 1.82 3.25
C ASN A 43 1.26 1.65 2.65
N VAL A 44 0.87 2.47 1.66
CA VAL A 44 -0.42 2.34 0.97
C VAL A 44 -0.50 1.02 0.22
N ILE A 45 0.55 0.66 -0.53
CA ILE A 45 0.63 -0.61 -1.24
C ILE A 45 0.52 -1.79 -0.26
N TYR A 46 1.26 -1.74 0.86
CA TYR A 46 1.17 -2.74 1.91
C TYR A 46 -0.26 -2.88 2.46
N MET A 47 -0.95 -1.77 2.73
CA MET A 47 -2.34 -1.81 3.19
C MET A 47 -3.29 -2.40 2.15
N ILE A 48 -3.11 -2.09 0.86
CA ILE A 48 -3.93 -2.67 -0.23
C ILE A 48 -3.76 -4.19 -0.27
N PHE A 49 -2.51 -4.67 -0.23
CA PHE A 49 -2.26 -6.11 -0.22
C PHE A 49 -2.73 -6.76 1.08
N ALA A 50 -2.60 -6.08 2.22
CA ALA A 50 -3.07 -6.58 3.50
C ALA A 50 -4.61 -6.67 3.55
N ALA A 51 -5.32 -5.80 2.85
CA ALA A 51 -6.78 -5.74 2.79
C ALA A 51 -7.41 -6.59 1.66
N ALA A 52 -6.60 -7.17 0.77
CA ALA A 52 -7.11 -8.02 -0.29
C ALA A 52 -7.83 -9.23 0.30
N SER A 53 -9.13 -9.34 0.02
CA SER A 53 -9.98 -10.44 0.51
C SER A 53 -9.69 -11.73 -0.28
N PRO A 54 -9.49 -12.87 0.40
CA PRO A 54 -9.45 -14.16 -0.27
C PRO A 54 -10.80 -14.52 -0.89
N ASP A 55 -10.77 -15.42 -1.87
CA ASP A 55 -11.96 -16.02 -2.46
C ASP A 55 -12.28 -17.35 -1.77
N ILE A 56 -13.54 -17.60 -1.43
CA ILE A 56 -13.95 -18.82 -0.72
C ILE A 56 -14.30 -19.87 -1.77
N ILE A 57 -13.43 -20.88 -1.92
CA ILE A 57 -13.62 -21.95 -2.91
C ILE A 57 -14.28 -23.19 -2.33
N GLY A 58 -14.42 -23.29 -1.01
CA GLY A 58 -15.00 -24.46 -0.38
C GLY A 58 -14.98 -24.44 1.14
N CYS A 59 -15.46 -25.54 1.71
CA CYS A 59 -15.67 -25.77 3.13
C CYS A 59 -15.41 -27.26 3.40
N GLY A 60 -14.26 -27.58 4.01
CA GLY A 60 -13.83 -28.96 4.27
C GLY A 60 -13.76 -29.81 3.00
N THR A 61 -14.67 -30.77 2.86
CA THR A 61 -14.76 -31.66 1.68
C THR A 61 -15.64 -31.12 0.55
N ILE A 62 -16.32 -29.99 0.75
CA ILE A 62 -17.28 -29.42 -0.19
C ILE A 62 -16.58 -28.31 -0.97
N ILE A 63 -16.51 -28.44 -2.30
CA ILE A 63 -15.92 -27.42 -3.19
C ILE A 63 -17.08 -26.66 -3.85
N PHE A 64 -17.10 -25.34 -3.70
CA PHE A 64 -18.08 -24.47 -4.36
C PHE A 64 -17.71 -24.31 -5.84
N ASN A 65 -18.72 -24.21 -6.70
CA ASN A 65 -18.50 -24.10 -8.13
C ASN A 65 -17.85 -22.75 -8.47
N GLU A 66 -16.78 -22.74 -9.29
CA GLU A 66 -15.96 -21.53 -9.59
C GLU A 66 -16.75 -20.41 -10.30
N THR A 67 -18.00 -20.67 -10.70
CA THR A 67 -18.90 -19.68 -11.30
C THR A 67 -19.68 -18.84 -10.30
N LEU A 68 -19.69 -19.19 -9.00
CA LEU A 68 -20.35 -18.37 -7.99
C LEU A 68 -19.54 -17.10 -7.72
N GLY A 69 -20.20 -15.95 -7.68
CA GLY A 69 -19.54 -14.70 -7.29
C GLY A 69 -19.08 -14.75 -5.82
N GLN A 70 -18.00 -14.02 -5.49
CA GLN A 70 -17.44 -13.93 -4.13
C GLN A 70 -18.50 -13.76 -3.03
N ARG A 71 -19.52 -12.93 -3.29
CA ARG A 71 -20.58 -12.65 -2.33
C ARG A 71 -21.52 -13.84 -2.12
N GLU A 72 -21.87 -14.52 -3.21
CA GLU A 72 -22.74 -15.71 -3.18
C GLU A 72 -22.03 -16.90 -2.53
N ALA A 73 -20.72 -17.05 -2.74
CA ALA A 73 -19.90 -18.06 -2.07
C ALA A 73 -19.86 -17.84 -0.55
N CYS A 74 -19.77 -16.57 -0.10
CA CYS A 74 -19.81 -16.23 1.32
C CYS A 74 -21.18 -16.51 1.95
N GLU A 75 -22.27 -16.12 1.29
CA GLU A 75 -23.64 -16.43 1.75
C GLU A 75 -23.89 -17.94 1.82
N HIS A 76 -23.40 -18.70 0.83
CA HIS A 76 -23.48 -20.16 0.86
C HIS A 76 -22.68 -20.76 2.02
N TYR A 77 -21.48 -20.25 2.27
CA TYR A 77 -20.65 -20.70 3.37
C TYR A 77 -21.31 -20.41 4.73
N GLU A 78 -21.86 -19.22 4.95
CA GLU A 78 -22.60 -18.88 6.17
C GLU A 78 -23.80 -19.81 6.37
N SER A 79 -24.53 -20.09 5.28
CA SER A 79 -25.65 -21.03 5.33
C SER A 79 -25.21 -22.43 5.78
N ILE A 80 -24.07 -22.92 5.30
CA ILE A 80 -23.58 -24.26 5.66
C ILE A 80 -23.17 -24.32 7.12
N ILE A 81 -22.40 -23.34 7.61
CA ILE A 81 -22.04 -23.31 9.05
C ILE A 81 -23.28 -23.30 9.92
N LYS A 82 -24.28 -22.49 9.56
CA LYS A 82 -25.48 -22.28 10.38
C LYS A 82 -26.44 -23.46 10.35
N PHE A 83 -26.57 -24.14 9.23
CA PHE A 83 -27.51 -25.25 9.07
C PHE A 83 -26.90 -26.62 9.42
N GLU A 84 -25.62 -26.86 9.14
CA GLU A 84 -25.02 -28.20 9.31
C GLU A 84 -24.31 -28.40 10.65
N ASN A 85 -24.19 -27.38 11.53
CA ASN A 85 -23.43 -27.48 12.79
C ASN A 85 -21.97 -27.99 12.58
N HIS A 86 -21.48 -27.92 11.35
CA HIS A 86 -20.14 -28.34 10.98
C HIS A 86 -19.21 -27.14 11.09
N SER A 87 -18.29 -27.20 12.05
CA SER A 87 -17.06 -26.41 12.02
C SER A 87 -16.18 -26.93 10.88
N CYS A 88 -16.54 -26.59 9.64
CA CYS A 88 -15.69 -26.90 8.50
C CYS A 88 -14.56 -25.87 8.44
N GLU A 89 -13.39 -26.30 7.98
CA GLU A 89 -12.30 -25.37 7.69
C GLU A 89 -12.55 -24.74 6.30
N PRO A 90 -12.64 -23.41 6.18
CA PRO A 90 -12.85 -22.75 4.90
C PRO A 90 -11.62 -22.95 4.01
N ILE A 91 -11.85 -23.39 2.77
CA ILE A 91 -10.81 -23.44 1.76
C ILE A 91 -10.81 -22.10 1.02
N LEU A 92 -9.72 -21.37 1.20
CA LEU A 92 -9.52 -20.04 0.65
C LEU A 92 -8.54 -20.08 -0.52
N LYS A 93 -8.88 -19.40 -1.62
CA LYS A 93 -7.99 -19.14 -2.75
C LYS A 93 -7.54 -17.69 -2.69
N TYR A 94 -6.25 -17.46 -2.57
CA TYR A 94 -5.65 -16.13 -2.53
C TYR A 94 -4.43 -16.06 -3.44
N GLN A 95 -4.20 -14.93 -4.09
CA GLN A 95 -2.97 -14.69 -4.86
C GLN A 95 -1.80 -14.30 -3.94
N PHE A 96 -2.10 -13.73 -2.76
CA PHE A 96 -1.12 -13.33 -1.76
C PHE A 96 -1.66 -13.65 -0.37
N ARG A 97 -0.83 -14.20 0.51
CA ARG A 97 -1.19 -14.48 1.90
C ARG A 97 -1.19 -13.17 2.69
N SER A 98 -2.31 -12.47 2.65
CA SER A 98 -2.50 -11.18 3.32
C SER A 98 -2.82 -11.36 4.80
N VAL A 99 -2.61 -10.31 5.61
CA VAL A 99 -3.07 -10.29 7.01
C VAL A 99 -4.59 -10.51 7.05
N ALA A 100 -5.35 -9.98 6.09
CA ALA A 100 -6.78 -10.25 5.99
C ALA A 100 -7.10 -11.75 5.89
N VAL A 101 -6.31 -12.60 5.23
CA VAL A 101 -6.53 -14.06 5.23
C VAL A 101 -6.44 -14.63 6.66
N GLU A 102 -5.47 -14.15 7.45
CA GLU A 102 -5.29 -14.59 8.83
C GLU A 102 -6.40 -14.10 9.76
N VAL A 103 -6.88 -12.86 9.58
CA VAL A 103 -7.96 -12.30 10.42
C VAL A 103 -9.35 -12.73 9.94
N TYR A 104 -9.58 -12.97 8.64
CA TYR A 104 -10.85 -13.49 8.15
C TYR A 104 -11.14 -14.88 8.71
N PHE A 105 -10.11 -15.73 8.83
CA PHE A 105 -10.25 -17.02 9.50
C PHE A 105 -10.78 -16.84 10.94
N ILE A 106 -10.34 -15.80 11.64
CA ILE A 106 -10.81 -15.47 13.00
C ILE A 106 -12.24 -14.89 12.99
N LEU A 107 -12.55 -13.98 12.06
CA LEU A 107 -13.88 -13.32 12.00
C LEU A 107 -14.98 -14.29 11.59
N VAL A 108 -14.66 -15.29 10.77
CA VAL A 108 -15.59 -16.31 10.31
C VAL A 108 -15.75 -17.45 11.33
N ALA A 109 -14.75 -17.66 12.19
CA ALA A 109 -14.79 -18.66 13.26
C ALA A 109 -15.44 -18.16 14.56
N LEU A 110 -15.83 -16.88 14.65
CA LEU A 110 -16.43 -16.25 15.83
C LEU A 110 -17.89 -15.88 15.59
#